data_AF-A0A7W0X0Z0-F1
#
_entry.id   AF-A0A7W0X0Z0-F1
#
_cell.length_a   1.000
_cell.length_b   1.000
_cell.length_c   1.000
_cell.angle_alpha   90.00
_cell.angle_beta   90.00
_cell.angle_gamma   90.00
#
_symmetry.space_group_name_H-M   'P 1'
#
loop_
_entity.id
_entity.type
_entity.pdbx_description
1 polymer ?
#
loop_
_entity_poly.entity_id
_entity_poly.type
_entity_poly.pdbx_seq_one_letter_code
_entity_poly.pdbx_strand_id
1 'polypeptide(L)'
;MRGRSPATVLRVAPHRRRRSARRDRPDHRRDEHDGPPPGRDRRPRRERSRRPHHPRDAHGADVRALDRRDRARQVPHAVRDGAQRLVRPRKGFPGRGHAGSQHVPGRPLGRRPADGDRTRRERLALTRAAVARRQARARSRARLCARPVGATATVSCAHLVAIEAGCETAFTVDASRVTFGAGCLAEIGARARAAGITRAALVTDARLRTLPWFDEVASSLRAAGVDAVIFDEVAIEPTDASFEAAARFAFEARVDGYVSLGGGSVIDTAKAANLYATYPAPLRVYVNAPVGDACAIPGPLAPHIACPTTSGTGSEVTGIAIFDWLVLEAKTGIASPRLRPTEALVDPRVTQTLPAQVVAASGMDVLSHALESFTARAFTSRQAGARPMSQGSNPWSDIGCREALRILGTHLVAAVQGDDHARAQVMWAATLAGIAFGNSGVHVPHAMAYAVAGRVRDYRPAGYPDAVLVPHGVAVAVNTPAVMRQLAHARNAEAAQLLGGEDLATRVVELMRAIEIPNGIAGVGYTATDIPALVAGTLPQQRLLANAPCAIDEAVLHELFERALCYW
;
A
#
# COMPACT_ATOMS: atom_id res chain seq x y z
N MET A 1 -25.07 62.23 -45.31
CA MET A 1 -26.00 61.98 -46.44
C MET A 1 -26.28 60.48 -46.51
N ARG A 2 -27.57 60.11 -46.46
CA ARG A 2 -28.29 58.89 -46.91
C ARG A 2 -27.45 57.68 -47.36
N GLY A 3 -27.70 56.41 -47.02
CA GLY A 3 -28.78 55.76 -46.28
C GLY A 3 -28.98 54.30 -46.77
N ARG A 4 -29.54 53.48 -45.88
CA ARG A 4 -30.41 52.29 -46.10
C ARG A 4 -29.82 50.92 -46.48
N SER A 5 -30.00 49.98 -45.54
CA SER A 5 -30.30 48.52 -45.67
C SER A 5 -31.70 48.31 -46.32
N PRO A 6 -32.35 47.12 -46.44
CA PRO A 6 -31.99 45.71 -46.10
C PRO A 6 -32.48 44.64 -47.13
N ALA A 7 -32.28 43.34 -46.87
CA ALA A 7 -33.32 42.29 -47.05
C ALA A 7 -32.88 40.90 -46.57
N THR A 8 -33.80 40.23 -45.87
CA THR A 8 -33.75 38.84 -45.37
C THR A 8 -34.96 38.09 -45.95
N VAL A 9 -34.79 36.86 -46.48
CA VAL A 9 -35.84 35.82 -46.66
C VAL A 9 -35.12 34.44 -46.64
N LEU A 10 -35.21 33.60 -45.60
CA LEU A 10 -36.23 32.62 -45.16
C LEU A 10 -36.31 31.26 -45.92
N ARG A 11 -35.89 30.19 -45.20
CA ARG A 11 -36.31 28.75 -45.21
C ARG A 11 -36.25 27.89 -46.49
N VAL A 12 -35.69 26.67 -46.39
CA VAL A 12 -36.40 25.35 -46.40
C VAL A 12 -35.40 24.19 -46.12
N ALA A 13 -35.87 23.19 -45.38
CA ALA A 13 -35.17 22.01 -44.85
C ALA A 13 -35.28 20.77 -45.81
N PRO A 14 -34.75 19.58 -45.46
CA PRO A 14 -34.17 18.60 -46.40
C PRO A 14 -35.14 17.56 -46.96
N HIS A 15 -34.74 16.97 -48.09
CA HIS A 15 -35.47 15.91 -48.78
C HIS A 15 -35.08 14.51 -48.26
N ARG A 16 -36.09 13.79 -47.76
CA ARG A 16 -36.11 12.32 -47.59
C ARG A 16 -36.20 11.59 -48.94
N ARG A 17 -35.68 10.35 -48.99
CA ARG A 17 -36.32 9.19 -49.67
C ARG A 17 -36.29 8.01 -48.67
N ARG A 18 -37.40 7.47 -48.11
CA ARG A 18 -38.53 6.66 -48.68
C ARG A 18 -37.99 5.42 -49.39
N ARG A 19 -38.37 4.17 -49.06
CA ARG A 19 -39.70 3.51 -48.91
C ARG A 19 -39.39 2.04 -48.49
N SER A 20 -40.24 1.16 -47.93
CA SER A 20 -41.63 1.17 -47.47
C SER A 20 -42.08 -0.25 -47.10
N ALA A 21 -43.00 -0.36 -46.13
CA ALA A 21 -44.26 -1.14 -46.16
C ALA A 21 -44.16 -2.64 -45.83
N ARG A 22 -45.12 -3.30 -45.13
CA ARG A 22 -46.48 -2.98 -44.63
C ARG A 22 -46.91 -4.15 -43.70
N ARG A 23 -47.57 -3.89 -42.54
CA ARG A 23 -48.98 -4.26 -42.17
C ARG A 23 -49.21 -5.76 -41.85
N ASP A 24 -50.01 -6.23 -40.88
CA ASP A 24 -51.27 -5.76 -40.28
C ASP A 24 -51.50 -6.31 -38.84
N ARG A 25 -52.42 -5.65 -38.11
CA ARG A 25 -53.16 -6.03 -36.86
C ARG A 25 -54.34 -7.00 -37.19
N PRO A 26 -55.14 -7.62 -36.27
CA PRO A 26 -55.87 -7.04 -35.10
C PRO A 26 -56.08 -7.98 -33.86
N ASP A 27 -56.23 -7.48 -32.62
CA ASP A 27 -57.41 -7.02 -31.82
C ASP A 27 -58.26 -8.12 -31.11
N HIS A 28 -58.40 -7.99 -29.77
CA HIS A 28 -59.55 -8.35 -28.88
C HIS A 28 -59.16 -8.09 -27.39
N ARG A 29 -59.68 -7.05 -26.72
CA ARG A 29 -60.88 -6.91 -25.82
C ARG A 29 -60.76 -7.56 -24.42
N ARG A 30 -60.72 -6.76 -23.33
CA ARG A 30 -61.78 -6.39 -22.31
C ARG A 30 -62.05 -7.53 -21.30
N ASP A 31 -62.04 -7.33 -19.98
CA ASP A 31 -62.98 -6.58 -19.11
C ASP A 31 -62.23 -5.92 -17.90
N GLU A 32 -62.49 -4.68 -17.45
CA GLU A 32 -63.62 -4.12 -16.68
C GLU A 32 -63.83 -4.74 -15.27
N HIS A 33 -63.51 -3.97 -14.22
CA HIS A 33 -64.42 -3.78 -13.07
C HIS A 33 -64.16 -2.45 -12.31
N ASP A 34 -65.27 -1.77 -12.06
CA ASP A 34 -65.50 -0.45 -11.48
C ASP A 34 -65.27 -0.34 -9.95
N GLY A 35 -65.02 0.90 -9.46
CA GLY A 35 -65.18 1.34 -8.05
C GLY A 35 -66.67 1.59 -7.66
N PRO A 36 -67.08 2.46 -6.69
CA PRO A 36 -66.37 3.47 -5.88
C PRO A 36 -66.96 3.60 -4.41
N PRO A 37 -67.07 4.78 -3.69
CA PRO A 37 -66.06 5.61 -3.01
C PRO A 37 -66.41 5.95 -1.50
N PRO A 38 -66.20 7.17 -0.90
CA PRO A 38 -65.57 7.33 0.41
C PRO A 38 -66.50 7.78 1.57
N GLY A 39 -66.17 7.44 2.81
CA GLY A 39 -66.89 7.88 4.01
C GLY A 39 -66.14 8.95 4.82
N ARG A 40 -66.65 10.19 4.81
CA ARG A 40 -66.39 11.22 5.82
C ARG A 40 -67.25 10.93 7.06
N ASP A 41 -66.75 11.14 8.29
CA ASP A 41 -67.32 12.14 9.21
C ASP A 41 -66.58 12.29 10.57
N ARG A 42 -66.47 13.57 10.98
CA ARG A 42 -66.54 14.17 12.35
C ARG A 42 -65.57 13.68 13.45
N ARG A 43 -64.52 14.44 13.83
CA ARG A 43 -64.48 15.62 14.76
C ARG A 43 -65.01 15.34 16.20
N PRO A 44 -64.62 16.13 17.23
CA PRO A 44 -63.33 16.26 17.93
C PRO A 44 -63.56 16.20 19.48
N ARG A 45 -62.60 16.65 20.30
CA ARG A 45 -62.66 17.05 21.76
C ARG A 45 -61.64 16.25 22.58
N ARG A 46 -60.89 16.78 23.56
CA ARG A 46 -60.74 18.10 24.22
C ARG A 46 -59.43 17.98 25.02
N GLU A 47 -58.48 18.91 24.90
CA GLU A 47 -58.26 20.03 25.85
C GLU A 47 -58.47 19.71 27.35
N ARG A 48 -57.38 19.80 28.13
CA ARG A 48 -57.18 20.65 29.34
C ARG A 48 -55.81 20.28 29.94
N SER A 49 -54.76 21.10 29.87
CA SER A 49 -54.50 22.43 30.43
C SER A 49 -54.16 22.44 31.93
N ARG A 50 -53.03 23.11 32.24
CA ARG A 50 -52.68 23.91 33.44
C ARG A 50 -51.71 23.27 34.48
N ARG A 51 -50.42 23.63 34.33
CA ARG A 51 -49.54 24.45 35.22
C ARG A 51 -50.16 25.00 36.54
N PRO A 52 -49.39 25.65 37.45
CA PRO A 52 -47.96 25.54 37.86
C PRO A 52 -47.77 25.65 39.41
N HIS A 53 -46.54 25.63 39.94
CA HIS A 53 -46.09 26.58 40.96
C HIS A 53 -44.54 26.66 41.09
N HIS A 54 -44.05 27.90 40.99
CA HIS A 54 -42.73 28.45 41.37
C HIS A 54 -42.73 28.77 42.90
N PRO A 55 -41.74 29.46 43.55
CA PRO A 55 -40.48 30.08 43.07
C PRO A 55 -39.26 29.85 44.02
N ARG A 56 -38.03 30.25 43.68
CA ARG A 56 -37.22 31.41 44.20
C ARG A 56 -35.75 30.91 44.25
N ASP A 57 -34.64 31.64 44.18
CA ASP A 57 -34.21 33.01 43.91
C ASP A 57 -32.67 32.90 43.68
N ALA A 58 -32.10 33.59 42.68
CA ALA A 58 -31.15 34.70 42.82
C ALA A 58 -29.64 34.37 43.07
N HIS A 59 -28.80 35.21 42.43
CA HIS A 59 -27.35 35.43 42.55
C HIS A 59 -26.45 34.44 41.78
N GLY A 60 -25.47 34.85 40.96
CA GLY A 60 -24.76 36.12 40.86
C GLY A 60 -23.31 35.93 41.28
N ALA A 61 -22.38 35.97 40.31
CA ALA A 61 -20.92 36.05 40.43
C ALA A 61 -20.18 34.93 41.22
N ASP A 62 -19.14 34.34 40.64
CA ASP A 62 -17.78 34.87 40.74
C ASP A 62 -16.80 33.87 40.10
N VAL A 63 -15.98 34.36 39.16
CA VAL A 63 -14.87 33.63 38.58
C VAL A 63 -13.68 33.87 39.49
N ARG A 64 -13.21 32.84 40.20
CA ARG A 64 -11.89 32.87 40.85
C ARG A 64 -11.11 31.59 40.61
N ALA A 65 -9.95 31.81 40.01
CA ALA A 65 -8.83 30.91 39.94
C ALA A 65 -8.38 30.45 41.34
N LEU A 66 -7.97 29.19 41.44
CA LEU A 66 -7.05 28.73 42.47
C LEU A 66 -6.08 27.69 41.89
N ASP A 67 -4.86 28.16 41.69
CA ASP A 67 -3.61 27.41 41.73
C ASP A 67 -3.47 26.70 43.09
N ARG A 68 -3.00 25.44 43.08
CA ARG A 68 -1.97 24.90 44.00
C ARG A 68 -1.70 23.40 43.79
N ARG A 69 -0.49 23.15 43.29
CA ARG A 69 0.60 22.34 43.86
C ARG A 69 0.35 20.94 44.45
N ASP A 70 1.22 20.05 43.96
CA ASP A 70 1.98 19.02 44.67
C ASP A 70 1.24 17.99 45.52
N ARG A 71 1.30 16.74 45.04
CA ARG A 71 1.62 15.59 45.90
C ARG A 71 2.24 14.46 45.09
N ALA A 72 3.56 14.35 45.22
CA ALA A 72 4.31 13.14 44.96
C ALA A 72 3.72 11.96 45.77
N ARG A 73 3.49 10.83 45.10
CA ARG A 73 3.37 9.52 45.77
C ARG A 73 4.37 8.56 45.15
N GLN A 74 5.35 8.23 45.98
CA GLN A 74 6.28 7.12 45.82
C GLN A 74 5.51 5.81 45.70
N VAL A 75 5.90 4.98 44.73
CA VAL A 75 5.49 3.57 44.62
C VAL A 75 6.72 2.73 45.00
N PRO A 76 6.64 1.83 46.00
CA PRO A 76 7.78 1.00 46.37
C PRO A 76 7.93 -0.20 45.43
N HIS A 77 9.14 -0.36 44.88
CA HIS A 77 9.61 -1.58 44.23
C HIS A 77 9.74 -2.70 45.27
N ALA A 78 8.98 -3.78 45.10
CA ALA A 78 9.25 -5.07 45.73
C ALA A 78 9.91 -5.98 44.70
N VAL A 79 11.21 -6.22 44.90
CA VAL A 79 11.98 -7.29 44.25
C VAL A 79 11.74 -8.56 45.05
N ARG A 80 11.22 -9.61 44.41
CA ARG A 80 11.33 -10.98 44.90
C ARG A 80 11.69 -11.93 43.77
N ASP A 81 12.79 -12.63 44.03
CA ASP A 81 13.34 -13.76 43.29
C ASP A 81 12.30 -14.84 43.01
N GLY A 82 12.34 -15.35 41.78
CA GLY A 82 11.55 -16.48 41.32
C GLY A 82 12.32 -17.26 40.26
N ALA A 83 13.28 -18.07 40.71
CA ALA A 83 14.02 -19.01 39.88
C ALA A 83 13.07 -20.00 39.18
N GLN A 84 13.02 -19.97 37.85
CA GLN A 84 12.35 -21.01 37.06
C GLN A 84 13.37 -22.00 36.51
N ARG A 85 13.15 -23.26 36.92
CA ARG A 85 13.91 -24.46 36.57
C ARG A 85 13.86 -24.74 35.07
N LEU A 86 15.03 -24.88 34.46
CA LEU A 86 15.21 -25.56 33.18
C LEU A 86 14.91 -27.05 33.32
N VAL A 87 13.95 -27.55 32.56
CA VAL A 87 13.74 -28.98 32.32
C VAL A 87 14.59 -29.40 31.12
N ARG A 88 15.55 -30.31 31.36
CA ARG A 88 16.30 -31.04 30.33
C ARG A 88 15.53 -32.30 29.91
N PRO A 89 15.61 -32.77 28.66
CA PRO A 89 15.45 -34.19 28.35
C PRO A 89 16.81 -34.89 28.23
N ARG A 90 16.94 -36.03 28.90
CA ARG A 90 18.05 -36.99 28.78
C ARG A 90 17.81 -37.93 27.57
N LYS A 91 18.91 -38.36 26.97
CA LYS A 91 19.06 -39.39 25.92
C LYS A 91 18.90 -40.82 26.47
N GLY A 92 18.53 -41.78 25.59
CA GLY A 92 18.76 -43.22 25.79
C GLY A 92 18.17 -44.13 24.69
N PHE A 93 19.05 -44.79 23.92
CA PHE A 93 18.91 -45.81 22.84
C PHE A 93 18.34 -47.18 23.32
N PRO A 94 18.12 -48.28 22.52
CA PRO A 94 18.81 -48.80 21.30
C PRO A 94 17.85 -49.27 20.16
N GLY A 95 18.18 -49.81 18.97
CA GLY A 95 19.38 -50.31 18.29
C GLY A 95 19.04 -51.54 17.41
N ARG A 96 19.24 -51.44 16.08
CA ARG A 96 19.54 -52.47 15.04
C ARG A 96 18.59 -53.65 14.65
N GLY A 97 18.51 -53.88 13.33
CA GLY A 97 18.24 -55.16 12.62
C GLY A 97 17.63 -54.95 11.21
N HIS A 98 18.39 -54.84 10.10
CA HIS A 98 18.90 -55.86 9.15
C HIS A 98 17.92 -56.41 8.07
N ALA A 99 18.40 -56.32 6.82
CA ALA A 99 18.21 -57.17 5.64
C ALA A 99 16.93 -57.10 4.80
N GLY A 100 17.12 -57.00 3.47
CA GLY A 100 16.08 -57.14 2.45
C GLY A 100 16.49 -56.62 1.07
N SER A 101 17.47 -57.25 0.43
CA SER A 101 17.86 -57.02 -0.97
C SER A 101 16.85 -57.65 -1.93
N GLN A 102 16.41 -56.92 -2.96
CA GLN A 102 15.99 -57.51 -4.23
C GLN A 102 16.53 -56.69 -5.40
N HIS A 103 16.85 -57.42 -6.46
CA HIS A 103 17.81 -57.07 -7.50
C HIS A 103 17.16 -57.30 -8.87
N VAL A 104 17.55 -56.47 -9.86
CA VAL A 104 17.55 -56.71 -11.34
C VAL A 104 16.23 -56.45 -12.12
N PRO A 105 16.23 -56.05 -13.43
CA PRO A 105 17.31 -55.64 -14.35
C PRO A 105 17.11 -54.27 -15.05
N GLY A 106 18.22 -53.73 -15.59
CA GLY A 106 18.25 -52.62 -16.53
C GLY A 106 18.17 -53.01 -18.02
N ARG A 107 18.12 -51.99 -18.88
CA ARG A 107 18.39 -52.06 -20.33
C ARG A 107 19.25 -50.85 -20.78
N PRO A 108 19.98 -50.97 -21.90
CA PRO A 108 21.33 -50.41 -22.06
C PRO A 108 21.39 -49.10 -22.83
N LEU A 109 22.42 -48.29 -22.56
CA LEU A 109 22.86 -47.18 -23.40
C LEU A 109 24.02 -47.63 -24.31
N GLY A 110 23.94 -47.20 -25.57
CA GLY A 110 24.82 -47.54 -26.68
C GLY A 110 26.28 -47.09 -26.54
N ARG A 111 27.12 -47.70 -27.37
CA ARG A 111 28.58 -47.59 -27.38
C ARG A 111 29.11 -46.46 -28.30
N ARG A 112 30.10 -45.73 -27.76
CA ARG A 112 31.42 -45.31 -28.33
C ARG A 112 31.45 -44.25 -29.47
N PRO A 113 32.55 -43.47 -29.64
CA PRO A 113 33.95 -43.90 -29.49
C PRO A 113 34.92 -43.01 -28.70
N ALA A 114 36.11 -43.59 -28.51
CA ALA A 114 37.25 -43.15 -27.73
C ALA A 114 38.15 -42.20 -28.50
N ASP A 115 38.76 -41.25 -27.80
CA ASP A 115 39.97 -40.58 -28.25
C ASP A 115 40.82 -40.12 -27.05
N GLY A 116 42.16 -40.20 -27.20
CA GLY A 116 43.12 -39.54 -26.33
C GLY A 116 43.67 -40.34 -25.14
N ASP A 117 44.63 -41.22 -25.41
CA ASP A 117 45.56 -41.78 -24.42
C ASP A 117 46.39 -40.67 -23.75
N ARG A 118 46.19 -40.47 -22.44
CA ARG A 118 47.11 -39.72 -21.57
C ARG A 118 47.34 -40.53 -20.31
N THR A 119 48.58 -40.95 -20.11
CA THR A 119 48.98 -41.84 -19.03
C THR A 119 48.67 -41.23 -17.66
N ARG A 120 48.32 -42.09 -16.70
CA ARG A 120 47.96 -41.73 -15.31
C ARG A 120 49.01 -40.84 -14.61
N ARG A 121 50.27 -40.86 -15.06
CA ARG A 121 51.35 -39.99 -14.55
C ARG A 121 51.20 -38.52 -14.94
N GLU A 122 50.68 -38.21 -16.13
CA GLU A 122 50.51 -36.83 -16.59
C GLU A 122 49.35 -36.11 -15.90
N ARG A 123 48.26 -36.83 -15.60
CA ARG A 123 47.15 -36.27 -14.82
C ARG A 123 47.58 -35.92 -13.39
N LEU A 124 48.42 -36.74 -12.75
CA LEU A 124 48.93 -36.47 -11.41
C LEU A 124 49.94 -35.30 -11.35
N ALA A 125 50.70 -35.07 -12.44
CA ALA A 125 51.63 -33.94 -12.54
C ALA A 125 50.90 -32.59 -12.71
N LEU A 126 49.84 -32.56 -13.54
CA LEU A 126 49.02 -31.36 -13.76
C LEU A 126 48.26 -30.94 -12.48
N THR A 127 47.76 -31.89 -11.69
CA THR A 127 47.09 -31.58 -10.42
C THR A 127 48.06 -31.06 -9.35
N ARG A 128 49.30 -31.55 -9.30
CA ARG A 128 50.33 -31.06 -8.37
C ARG A 128 50.81 -29.65 -8.70
N ALA A 129 50.96 -29.30 -9.98
CA ALA A 129 51.33 -27.95 -10.40
C ALA A 129 50.22 -26.91 -10.10
N ALA A 130 48.95 -27.29 -10.22
CA ALA A 130 47.81 -26.44 -9.88
C ALA A 130 47.70 -26.18 -8.37
N VAL A 131 47.95 -27.19 -7.54
CA VAL A 131 47.94 -27.07 -6.07
C VAL A 131 49.13 -26.23 -5.56
N ALA A 132 50.32 -26.39 -6.15
CA ALA A 132 51.51 -25.60 -5.80
C ALA A 132 51.33 -24.10 -6.12
N ARG A 133 50.72 -23.75 -7.27
CA ARG A 133 50.41 -22.35 -7.63
C ARG A 133 49.38 -21.73 -6.68
N ARG A 134 48.43 -22.52 -6.17
CA ARG A 134 47.42 -22.08 -5.20
C ARG A 134 48.02 -21.82 -3.80
N GLN A 135 48.98 -22.65 -3.39
CA GLN A 135 49.71 -22.47 -2.12
C GLN A 135 50.72 -21.31 -2.16
N ALA A 136 51.37 -21.05 -3.30
CA ALA A 136 52.25 -19.89 -3.47
C ALA A 136 51.49 -18.54 -3.46
N ARG A 137 50.27 -18.50 -4.01
CA ARG A 137 49.37 -17.32 -3.92
C ARG A 137 48.80 -17.11 -2.50
N ALA A 138 48.59 -18.17 -1.74
CA ALA A 138 48.18 -18.07 -0.33
C ALA A 138 49.31 -17.53 0.56
N ARG A 139 50.57 -17.91 0.31
CA ARG A 139 51.74 -17.44 1.08
C ARG A 139 52.16 -16.01 0.76
N SER A 140 51.89 -15.51 -0.46
CA SER A 140 52.12 -14.10 -0.83
C SER A 140 51.05 -13.16 -0.26
N ARG A 141 49.80 -13.63 -0.08
CA ARG A 141 48.77 -12.89 0.68
C ARG A 141 49.02 -12.87 2.19
N ALA A 142 49.70 -13.87 2.75
CA ALA A 142 49.98 -13.95 4.19
C ALA A 142 51.17 -13.09 4.67
N ARG A 143 51.93 -12.43 3.77
CA ARG A 143 53.09 -11.58 4.13
C ARG A 143 52.84 -10.08 4.03
N LEU A 144 51.59 -9.65 3.80
CA LEU A 144 51.19 -8.23 3.79
C LEU A 144 50.32 -7.82 4.99
N CYS A 145 50.22 -8.67 6.01
CA CYS A 145 49.53 -8.37 7.26
C CYS A 145 50.47 -8.53 8.46
N ALA A 146 51.35 -7.54 8.66
CA ALA A 146 52.02 -7.32 9.94
C ALA A 146 52.36 -5.83 10.06
N ARG A 147 51.39 -5.03 10.48
CA ARG A 147 51.62 -3.70 11.07
C ARG A 147 50.97 -3.67 12.46
N PRO A 148 51.56 -2.94 13.43
CA PRO A 148 51.24 -3.11 14.83
C PRO A 148 49.86 -2.56 15.17
N VAL A 149 49.27 -3.17 16.19
CA VAL A 149 47.95 -2.89 16.76
C VAL A 149 47.89 -1.46 17.29
N GLY A 150 46.99 -0.66 16.71
CA GLY A 150 46.62 0.67 17.18
C GLY A 150 45.32 1.12 16.54
N ALA A 151 44.29 1.34 17.37
CA ALA A 151 42.96 1.88 17.08
C ALA A 151 41.97 1.03 16.25
N THR A 152 40.93 0.54 16.93
CA THR A 152 39.56 0.20 16.46
C THR A 152 39.38 -0.05 14.95
N ALA A 153 39.60 -1.28 14.50
CA ALA A 153 39.20 -1.72 13.16
C ALA A 153 37.72 -2.11 13.16
N THR A 154 36.88 -1.27 12.55
CA THR A 154 35.52 -1.62 12.15
C THR A 154 35.58 -2.78 11.15
N VAL A 155 34.77 -3.80 11.39
CA VAL A 155 34.67 -4.98 10.51
C VAL A 155 34.01 -4.53 9.20
N SER A 156 34.84 -4.24 8.19
CA SER A 156 34.39 -3.99 6.82
C SER A 156 34.03 -5.32 6.15
N CYS A 157 32.76 -5.72 6.27
CA CYS A 157 32.16 -6.65 5.34
C CYS A 157 31.71 -5.85 4.11
N ALA A 158 32.06 -6.30 2.90
CA ALA A 158 31.77 -5.63 1.63
C ALA A 158 30.26 -5.42 1.31
N HIS A 159 29.37 -5.82 2.22
CA HIS A 159 27.92 -5.62 2.15
C HIS A 159 27.39 -4.56 3.13
N LEU A 160 28.22 -4.08 4.06
CA LEU A 160 27.84 -3.01 4.98
C LEU A 160 28.24 -1.69 4.35
N VAL A 161 27.23 -0.91 3.94
CA VAL A 161 27.37 0.51 3.61
C VAL A 161 28.20 1.16 4.73
N ALA A 162 29.11 2.06 4.38
CA ALA A 162 29.91 2.78 5.35
C ALA A 162 28.98 3.38 6.42
N ILE A 163 29.30 3.10 7.69
CA ILE A 163 28.56 3.65 8.83
C ILE A 163 29.21 4.98 9.14
N GLU A 164 28.43 6.06 9.01
CA GLU A 164 28.86 7.39 9.40
C GLU A 164 28.88 7.51 10.93
N ALA A 165 29.86 8.24 11.48
CA ALA A 165 29.94 8.44 12.92
C ALA A 165 28.67 9.14 13.44
N GLY A 166 28.07 8.61 14.52
CA GLY A 166 26.80 9.13 15.06
C GLY A 166 25.54 8.64 14.32
N CYS A 167 25.68 7.84 13.27
CA CYS A 167 24.56 7.27 12.54
C CYS A 167 24.20 5.84 13.00
N GLU A 168 23.03 5.39 12.56
CA GLU A 168 22.42 4.12 12.93
C GLU A 168 23.25 2.92 12.46
N THR A 169 23.33 1.92 13.33
CA THR A 169 24.04 0.65 13.06
C THR A 169 23.11 -0.55 12.96
N ALA A 170 21.82 -0.37 13.28
CA ALA A 170 20.81 -1.43 13.26
C ALA A 170 19.45 -0.90 12.75
N PHE A 171 18.72 -1.73 12.02
CA PHE A 171 17.35 -1.45 11.59
C PHE A 171 16.39 -2.48 12.18
N THR A 172 15.15 -2.08 12.37
CA THR A 172 14.06 -2.99 12.78
C THR A 172 13.35 -3.53 11.54
N VAL A 173 12.90 -4.78 11.60
CA VAL A 173 12.04 -5.37 10.57
C VAL A 173 10.70 -5.69 11.20
N ASP A 174 9.68 -4.98 10.77
CA ASP A 174 8.30 -5.29 11.08
C ASP A 174 7.60 -5.87 9.84
N ALA A 175 6.77 -6.90 10.05
CA ALA A 175 5.90 -7.44 9.01
C ALA A 175 4.62 -8.00 9.64
N SER A 176 3.50 -7.90 8.91
CA SER A 176 2.29 -8.64 9.24
C SER A 176 2.48 -10.12 8.96
N ARG A 177 1.67 -10.98 9.60
CA ARG A 177 1.53 -12.35 9.14
C ARG A 177 0.83 -12.33 7.77
N VAL A 178 1.47 -12.90 6.75
CA VAL A 178 0.91 -12.94 5.38
C VAL A 178 0.55 -14.37 5.00
N THR A 179 -0.64 -14.55 4.44
CA THR A 179 -1.04 -15.75 3.70
C THR A 179 -1.30 -15.34 2.26
N PHE A 180 -0.49 -15.83 1.33
CA PHE A 180 -0.64 -15.56 -0.09
C PHE A 180 -1.05 -16.84 -0.81
N GLY A 181 -2.12 -16.79 -1.60
CA GLY A 181 -2.53 -17.93 -2.40
C GLY A 181 -4.01 -17.88 -2.82
N ALA A 182 -4.28 -18.44 -4.00
CA ALA A 182 -5.64 -18.56 -4.49
C ALA A 182 -6.48 -19.44 -3.55
N GLY A 183 -7.62 -18.94 -3.09
CA GLY A 183 -8.51 -19.67 -2.18
C GLY A 183 -8.45 -19.19 -0.73
N CYS A 184 -7.48 -18.35 -0.36
CA CYS A 184 -7.22 -18.06 1.05
C CYS A 184 -8.34 -17.21 1.71
N LEU A 185 -9.17 -16.49 0.94
CA LEU A 185 -10.33 -15.78 1.48
C LEU A 185 -11.32 -16.70 2.21
N ALA A 186 -11.43 -17.97 1.79
CA ALA A 186 -12.28 -18.95 2.45
C ALA A 186 -11.88 -19.20 3.93
N GLU A 187 -10.64 -18.87 4.32
CA GLU A 187 -10.11 -19.07 5.68
C GLU A 187 -10.49 -17.95 6.66
N ILE A 188 -11.08 -16.84 6.20
CA ILE A 188 -11.30 -15.63 7.00
C ILE A 188 -12.08 -15.92 8.28
N GLY A 189 -13.17 -16.69 8.22
CA GLY A 189 -13.98 -17.01 9.40
C GLY A 189 -13.21 -17.75 10.48
N ALA A 190 -12.45 -18.77 10.09
CA ALA A 190 -11.61 -19.54 11.01
C ALA A 190 -10.50 -18.66 11.63
N ARG A 191 -9.89 -17.78 10.83
CA ARG A 191 -8.84 -16.85 11.28
C ARG A 191 -9.38 -15.76 12.19
N ALA A 192 -10.56 -15.22 11.89
CA ALA A 192 -11.26 -14.25 12.75
C ALA A 192 -11.56 -14.86 14.13
N ARG A 193 -12.09 -16.09 14.18
CA ARG A 193 -12.30 -16.82 15.43
C ARG A 193 -11.01 -17.07 16.19
N ALA A 194 -9.94 -17.48 15.51
CA ALA A 194 -8.64 -17.71 16.12
C ALA A 194 -8.03 -16.42 16.70
N ALA A 195 -8.32 -15.26 16.09
CA ALA A 195 -7.95 -13.95 16.59
C ALA A 195 -8.87 -13.43 17.72
N GLY A 196 -9.87 -14.20 18.14
CA GLY A 196 -10.81 -13.82 19.20
C GLY A 196 -11.93 -12.88 18.75
N ILE A 197 -12.10 -12.67 17.44
CA ILE A 197 -13.15 -11.80 16.89
C ILE A 197 -14.49 -12.54 16.98
N THR A 198 -15.47 -11.92 17.62
CA THR A 198 -16.85 -12.42 17.68
C THR A 198 -17.82 -11.54 16.92
N ARG A 199 -17.51 -10.24 16.80
CA ARG A 199 -18.29 -9.26 16.06
C ARG A 199 -17.36 -8.37 15.23
N ALA A 200 -17.28 -8.66 13.93
CA ALA A 200 -16.37 -8.00 13.01
C ALA A 200 -17.03 -6.81 12.28
N ALA A 201 -16.31 -5.69 12.17
CA ALA A 201 -16.57 -4.74 11.09
C ALA A 201 -16.02 -5.31 9.77
N LEU A 202 -16.90 -5.68 8.85
CA LEU A 202 -16.56 -6.01 7.47
C LEU A 202 -16.58 -4.72 6.64
N VAL A 203 -15.39 -4.15 6.42
CA VAL A 203 -15.19 -2.89 5.70
C VAL A 203 -14.91 -3.18 4.23
N THR A 204 -15.67 -2.57 3.32
CA THR A 204 -15.52 -2.74 1.87
C THR A 204 -15.99 -1.49 1.12
N ASP A 205 -16.02 -1.52 -0.22
CA ASP A 205 -16.66 -0.49 -1.03
C ASP A 205 -17.94 -1.02 -1.70
N ALA A 206 -18.80 -0.08 -2.13
CA ALA A 206 -20.09 -0.41 -2.74
C ALA A 206 -19.97 -1.29 -4.00
N ARG A 207 -18.86 -1.21 -4.75
CA ARG A 207 -18.66 -2.05 -5.94
C ARG A 207 -18.29 -3.48 -5.53
N LEU A 208 -17.32 -3.64 -4.63
CA LEU A 208 -16.89 -4.95 -4.11
C LEU A 208 -18.01 -5.69 -3.41
N ARG A 209 -18.91 -4.99 -2.74
CA ARG A 209 -20.12 -5.57 -2.14
C ARG A 209 -21.00 -6.34 -3.14
N THR A 210 -20.91 -6.01 -4.43
CA THR A 210 -21.65 -6.69 -5.51
C THR A 210 -20.88 -7.85 -6.15
N LEU A 211 -19.63 -8.08 -5.76
CA LEU A 211 -18.75 -9.09 -6.35
C LEU A 211 -18.73 -10.39 -5.52
N PRO A 212 -18.47 -11.56 -6.15
CA PRO A 212 -18.48 -12.86 -5.47
C PRO A 212 -17.50 -12.98 -4.29
N TRP A 213 -16.43 -12.19 -4.31
CA TRP A 213 -15.43 -12.15 -3.25
C TRP A 213 -16.03 -11.70 -1.91
N PHE A 214 -16.96 -10.74 -1.95
CA PHE A 214 -17.65 -10.30 -0.74
C PHE A 214 -18.51 -11.42 -0.14
N ASP A 215 -19.25 -12.15 -0.98
CA ASP A 215 -20.07 -13.28 -0.55
C ASP A 215 -19.23 -14.41 0.04
N GLU A 216 -18.05 -14.70 -0.53
CA GLU A 216 -17.11 -15.69 0.00
C GLU A 216 -16.65 -15.31 1.41
N VAL A 217 -16.22 -14.06 1.61
CA VAL A 217 -15.78 -13.54 2.92
C VAL A 217 -16.93 -13.55 3.93
N ALA A 218 -18.08 -12.99 3.57
CA ALA A 218 -19.25 -12.90 4.45
C ALA A 218 -19.79 -14.28 4.83
N SER A 219 -19.75 -15.25 3.90
CA SER A 219 -20.17 -16.63 4.17
C SER A 219 -19.16 -17.35 5.06
N SER A 220 -17.86 -17.15 4.86
CA SER A 220 -16.82 -17.70 5.74
C SER A 220 -16.97 -17.21 7.18
N LEU A 221 -17.18 -15.90 7.38
CA LEU A 221 -17.44 -15.31 8.71
C LEU A 221 -18.69 -15.91 9.37
N ARG A 222 -19.80 -16.00 8.62
CA ARG A 222 -21.06 -16.56 9.12
C ARG A 222 -20.93 -18.04 9.50
N ALA A 223 -20.26 -18.84 8.67
CA ALA A 223 -20.02 -20.25 8.93
C ALA A 223 -19.18 -20.49 10.20
N ALA A 224 -18.30 -19.55 10.53
CA ALA A 224 -17.50 -19.57 11.76
C ALA A 224 -18.22 -18.98 12.98
N GLY A 225 -19.47 -18.52 12.83
CA GLY A 225 -20.24 -17.90 13.91
C GLY A 225 -19.70 -16.53 14.34
N VAL A 226 -19.10 -15.77 13.40
CA VAL A 226 -18.70 -14.38 13.60
C VAL A 226 -19.82 -13.47 13.08
N ASP A 227 -20.30 -12.59 13.93
CA ASP A 227 -21.31 -11.59 13.58
C ASP A 227 -20.65 -10.46 12.76
N ALA A 228 -20.97 -10.35 11.48
CA ALA A 228 -20.36 -9.38 10.57
C ALA A 228 -21.29 -8.19 10.36
N VAL A 229 -20.89 -7.01 10.85
CA VAL A 229 -21.53 -5.74 10.52
C VAL A 229 -20.79 -5.06 9.37
N ILE A 230 -21.53 -4.58 8.39
CA ILE A 230 -20.97 -4.13 7.11
C ILE A 230 -20.83 -2.61 7.12
N PHE A 231 -19.67 -2.12 6.71
CA PHE A 231 -19.45 -0.73 6.32
C PHE A 231 -18.96 -0.68 4.88
N ASP A 232 -19.77 -0.14 3.97
CA ASP A 232 -19.49 -0.09 2.52
C ASP A 232 -19.51 1.33 1.94
N GLU A 233 -19.57 2.35 2.79
CA GLU A 233 -19.54 3.77 2.44
C GLU A 233 -18.10 4.30 2.27
N VAL A 234 -17.17 3.44 1.84
CA VAL A 234 -15.77 3.83 1.61
C VAL A 234 -15.65 4.63 0.31
N ALA A 235 -15.03 5.81 0.40
CA ALA A 235 -14.67 6.62 -0.75
C ALA A 235 -13.34 6.14 -1.37
N ILE A 236 -13.21 6.28 -2.70
CA ILE A 236 -11.91 6.24 -3.37
C ILE A 236 -11.15 7.49 -2.94
N GLU A 237 -9.89 7.33 -2.55
CA GLU A 237 -9.10 8.37 -1.87
C GLU A 237 -9.88 8.88 -0.63
N PRO A 238 -9.82 8.13 0.50
CA PRO A 238 -10.61 8.44 1.69
C PRO A 238 -10.39 9.87 2.12
N THR A 239 -11.43 10.51 2.64
CA THR A 239 -11.38 11.87 3.19
C THR A 239 -11.41 11.84 4.71
N ASP A 240 -11.08 12.97 5.34
CA ASP A 240 -11.33 13.22 6.77
C ASP A 240 -12.76 12.84 7.19
N ALA A 241 -13.76 13.28 6.42
CA ALA A 241 -15.16 12.95 6.67
C ALA A 241 -15.45 11.44 6.59
N SER A 242 -14.84 10.73 5.63
CA SER A 242 -15.02 9.27 5.49
C SER A 242 -14.40 8.49 6.66
N PHE A 243 -13.25 8.94 7.16
CA PHE A 243 -12.60 8.36 8.33
C PHE A 243 -13.44 8.55 9.59
N GLU A 244 -13.99 9.75 9.79
CA GLU A 244 -14.88 10.04 10.93
C GLU A 244 -16.17 9.21 10.88
N ALA A 245 -16.76 9.04 9.69
CA ALA A 245 -17.95 8.21 9.50
C ALA A 245 -17.68 6.74 9.85
N ALA A 246 -16.57 6.17 9.38
CA ALA A 246 -16.18 4.80 9.66
C ALA A 246 -15.85 4.58 11.15
N ALA A 247 -15.18 5.55 11.79
CA ALA A 247 -14.90 5.54 13.21
C ALA A 247 -16.18 5.54 14.06
N ARG A 248 -17.14 6.42 13.72
CA ARG A 248 -18.44 6.48 14.39
C ARG A 248 -19.20 5.15 14.24
N PHE A 249 -19.27 4.61 13.02
CA PHE A 249 -19.88 3.32 12.76
C PHE A 249 -19.28 2.23 13.66
N ALA A 250 -17.95 2.10 13.69
CA ALA A 250 -17.29 1.04 14.43
C ALA A 250 -17.49 1.18 15.95
N PHE A 251 -17.45 2.41 16.46
CA PHE A 251 -17.73 2.72 17.87
C PHE A 251 -19.17 2.35 18.27
N GLU A 252 -20.17 2.77 17.48
CA GLU A 252 -21.58 2.50 17.74
C GLU A 252 -21.92 1.01 17.61
N ALA A 253 -21.34 0.35 16.61
CA ALA A 253 -21.55 -1.07 16.35
C ALA A 253 -20.86 -1.98 17.38
N ARG A 254 -19.96 -1.44 18.22
CA ARG A 254 -19.21 -2.17 19.27
C ARG A 254 -18.52 -3.43 18.73
N VAL A 255 -17.82 -3.27 17.62
CA VAL A 255 -17.05 -4.35 17.01
C VAL A 255 -15.81 -4.67 17.85
N ASP A 256 -15.42 -5.95 17.88
CA ASP A 256 -14.23 -6.43 18.59
C ASP A 256 -13.08 -6.83 17.64
N GLY A 257 -13.28 -6.67 16.33
CA GLY A 257 -12.27 -6.85 15.31
C GLY A 257 -12.70 -6.32 13.94
N TYR A 258 -11.76 -6.32 13.00
CA TYR A 258 -11.93 -5.74 11.68
C TYR A 258 -11.54 -6.76 10.60
N VAL A 259 -12.34 -6.81 9.54
CA VAL A 259 -12.02 -7.50 8.29
C VAL A 259 -12.19 -6.48 7.17
N SER A 260 -11.12 -6.16 6.45
CA SER A 260 -11.20 -5.22 5.32
C SER A 260 -11.02 -5.97 4.00
N LEU A 261 -11.99 -5.87 3.10
CA LEU A 261 -11.93 -6.44 1.75
C LEU A 261 -11.96 -5.30 0.73
N GLY A 262 -10.80 -4.94 0.20
CA GLY A 262 -10.70 -3.84 -0.77
C GLY A 262 -9.28 -3.39 -1.09
N GLY A 263 -9.16 -2.32 -1.88
CA GLY A 263 -7.88 -1.66 -2.11
C GLY A 263 -7.41 -0.85 -0.90
N GLY A 264 -6.35 -0.06 -1.09
CA GLY A 264 -5.77 0.77 -0.03
C GLY A 264 -6.78 1.66 0.70
N SER A 265 -7.72 2.28 -0.03
CA SER A 265 -8.77 3.13 0.56
C SER A 265 -9.62 2.41 1.60
N VAL A 266 -10.01 1.16 1.32
CA VAL A 266 -10.81 0.34 2.25
C VAL A 266 -9.99 -0.06 3.47
N ILE A 267 -8.75 -0.49 3.27
CA ILE A 267 -7.87 -0.94 4.36
C ILE A 267 -7.50 0.24 5.26
N ASP A 268 -7.19 1.40 4.69
CA ASP A 268 -6.87 2.63 5.44
C ASP A 268 -8.08 3.16 6.22
N THR A 269 -9.28 3.06 5.64
CA THR A 269 -10.53 3.38 6.35
C THR A 269 -10.76 2.43 7.53
N ALA A 270 -10.49 1.12 7.37
CA ALA A 270 -10.58 0.16 8.46
C ALA A 270 -9.56 0.42 9.57
N LYS A 271 -8.33 0.81 9.21
CA LYS A 271 -7.28 1.22 10.17
C LYS A 271 -7.71 2.45 10.97
N ALA A 272 -8.26 3.46 10.32
CA ALA A 272 -8.76 4.66 10.97
C ALA A 272 -9.95 4.31 11.90
N ALA A 273 -10.92 3.53 11.41
CA ALA A 273 -12.05 3.09 12.21
C ALA A 273 -11.59 2.35 13.48
N ASN A 274 -10.62 1.44 13.35
CA ASN A 274 -10.03 0.70 14.46
C ASN A 274 -9.35 1.63 15.48
N LEU A 275 -8.52 2.56 15.01
CA LEU A 275 -7.84 3.52 15.87
C LEU A 275 -8.84 4.37 16.66
N TYR A 276 -9.78 5.04 15.97
CA TYR A 276 -10.65 6.02 16.61
C TYR A 276 -11.82 5.39 17.38
N ALA A 277 -12.22 4.16 17.08
CA ALA A 277 -13.15 3.41 17.94
C ALA A 277 -12.47 2.90 19.23
N THR A 278 -11.19 2.51 19.14
CA THR A 278 -10.42 2.02 20.30
C THR A 278 -9.97 3.17 21.20
N TYR A 279 -9.48 4.26 20.61
CA TYR A 279 -9.01 5.45 21.29
C TYR A 279 -9.68 6.71 20.71
N PRO A 280 -10.91 7.03 21.15
CA PRO A 280 -11.64 8.19 20.66
C PRO A 280 -10.88 9.50 20.90
N ALA A 281 -10.67 10.26 19.82
CA ALA A 281 -10.01 11.56 19.82
C ALA A 281 -10.43 12.36 18.58
N PRO A 282 -10.29 13.70 18.57
CA PRO A 282 -10.39 14.47 17.34
C PRO A 282 -9.40 13.94 16.27
N LEU A 283 -9.81 13.92 15.00
CA LEU A 283 -9.02 13.34 13.91
C LEU A 283 -7.58 13.89 13.83
N ARG A 284 -7.39 15.18 14.11
CA ARG A 284 -6.07 15.82 14.10
C ARG A 284 -5.05 15.21 15.06
N VAL A 285 -5.48 14.56 16.14
CA VAL A 285 -4.61 14.11 17.24
C VAL A 285 -3.56 13.12 16.74
N TYR A 286 -3.96 12.14 15.93
CA TYR A 286 -3.05 11.09 15.45
C TYR A 286 -2.45 11.41 14.07
N VAL A 287 -2.94 12.44 13.38
CA VAL A 287 -2.45 12.78 12.04
C VAL A 287 -1.02 13.33 12.09
N ASN A 288 -0.21 12.95 11.11
CA ASN A 288 1.20 13.31 11.03
C ASN A 288 1.41 14.83 11.04
N ALA A 289 2.44 15.27 11.76
CA ALA A 289 2.94 16.63 11.72
C ALA A 289 3.58 16.93 10.35
N PRO A 290 3.56 18.20 9.88
CA PRO A 290 3.05 19.39 10.58
C PRO A 290 1.54 19.61 10.45
N VAL A 291 0.82 18.74 9.74
CA VAL A 291 -0.62 18.89 9.46
C VAL A 291 -1.48 18.60 10.69
N GLY A 292 -1.19 17.51 11.40
CA GLY A 292 -1.82 17.14 12.67
C GLY A 292 -0.85 17.20 13.85
N ASP A 293 -1.28 16.65 14.99
CA ASP A 293 -0.55 16.73 16.26
C ASP A 293 0.48 15.62 16.45
N ALA A 294 0.49 14.62 15.56
CA ALA A 294 1.39 13.46 15.57
C ALA A 294 1.49 12.73 16.92
N CYS A 295 0.39 12.69 17.69
CA CYS A 295 0.38 12.03 18.99
C CYS A 295 0.55 10.51 18.82
N ALA A 296 1.27 9.89 19.74
CA ALA A 296 1.43 8.43 19.74
C ALA A 296 0.11 7.72 20.06
N ILE A 297 -0.14 6.59 19.40
CA ILE A 297 -1.28 5.71 19.70
C ILE A 297 -1.07 5.10 21.10
N PRO A 298 -2.02 5.24 22.05
CA PRO A 298 -1.79 4.90 23.46
C PRO A 298 -1.49 3.42 23.75
N GLY A 299 -1.92 2.50 22.88
CA GLY A 299 -1.77 1.07 23.13
C GLY A 299 -2.14 0.19 21.94
N PRO A 300 -2.39 -1.11 22.17
CA PRO A 300 -2.79 -2.05 21.11
C PRO A 300 -4.18 -1.72 20.55
N LEU A 301 -4.37 -1.99 19.26
CA LEU A 301 -5.66 -1.89 18.58
C LEU A 301 -6.33 -3.27 18.50
N ALA A 302 -7.62 -3.30 18.16
CA ALA A 302 -8.33 -4.55 17.94
C ALA A 302 -7.74 -5.34 16.75
N PRO A 303 -7.88 -6.68 16.71
CA PRO A 303 -7.38 -7.48 15.60
C PRO A 303 -7.96 -7.02 14.25
N HIS A 304 -7.10 -6.95 13.23
CA HIS A 304 -7.47 -6.55 11.88
C HIS A 304 -6.92 -7.53 10.85
N ILE A 305 -7.81 -8.19 10.11
CA ILE A 305 -7.48 -9.07 8.98
C ILE A 305 -7.71 -8.30 7.67
N ALA A 306 -6.64 -8.02 6.94
CA ALA A 306 -6.69 -7.27 5.69
C ALA A 306 -6.66 -8.19 4.46
N CYS A 307 -7.60 -7.98 3.54
CA CYS A 307 -7.75 -8.74 2.31
C CYS A 307 -7.65 -7.76 1.12
N PRO A 308 -6.45 -7.49 0.59
CA PRO A 308 -6.28 -6.54 -0.50
C PRO A 308 -6.97 -7.05 -1.77
N THR A 309 -7.63 -6.15 -2.50
CA THR A 309 -8.23 -6.47 -3.81
C THR A 309 -7.57 -5.76 -4.99
N THR A 310 -6.52 -4.96 -4.71
CA THR A 310 -5.70 -4.27 -5.71
C THR A 310 -4.22 -4.58 -5.48
N SER A 311 -3.45 -4.69 -6.56
CA SER A 311 -2.00 -4.95 -6.50
C SER A 311 -1.22 -3.63 -6.52
N GLY A 312 -1.21 -2.88 -5.41
CA GLY A 312 -0.65 -1.52 -5.35
C GLY A 312 -0.09 -1.11 -3.99
N THR A 313 -0.97 -0.67 -3.10
CA THR A 313 -0.62 0.18 -1.95
C THR A 313 0.19 -0.51 -0.84
N GLY A 314 0.16 -1.85 -0.77
CA GLY A 314 0.74 -2.60 0.35
C GLY A 314 0.10 -2.25 1.71
N SER A 315 -1.09 -1.64 1.71
CA SER A 315 -1.74 -1.19 2.95
C SER A 315 -2.00 -2.35 3.93
N GLU A 316 -2.22 -3.57 3.42
CA GLU A 316 -2.38 -4.79 4.21
C GLU A 316 -1.16 -5.17 5.07
N VAL A 317 0.03 -4.64 4.77
CA VAL A 317 1.30 -4.96 5.47
C VAL A 317 1.98 -3.74 6.09
N THR A 318 1.40 -2.55 5.96
CA THR A 318 1.96 -1.29 6.49
C THR A 318 1.14 -0.70 7.63
N GLY A 319 1.81 0.05 8.51
CA GLY A 319 1.18 0.84 9.57
C GLY A 319 0.84 2.27 9.17
N ILE A 320 0.53 2.50 7.89
CA ILE A 320 0.22 3.81 7.34
C ILE A 320 -1.25 3.81 6.91
N ALA A 321 -1.98 4.87 7.23
CA ALA A 321 -3.31 5.14 6.69
C ALA A 321 -3.32 6.53 6.06
N ILE A 322 -3.62 6.63 4.77
CA ILE A 322 -3.58 7.86 3.97
C ILE A 322 -5.01 8.34 3.67
N PHE A 323 -5.21 9.66 3.68
CA PHE A 323 -6.48 10.29 3.34
C PHE A 323 -6.26 11.72 2.82
N ASP A 324 -7.26 12.24 2.12
CA ASP A 324 -7.34 13.61 1.67
C ASP A 324 -7.97 14.49 2.76
N TRP A 325 -7.20 15.46 3.23
CA TRP A 325 -7.67 16.44 4.20
C TRP A 325 -8.35 17.59 3.44
N LEU A 326 -9.67 17.52 3.32
CA LEU A 326 -10.45 18.43 2.47
C LEU A 326 -10.22 19.91 2.82
N VAL A 327 -10.16 20.25 4.11
CA VAL A 327 -9.94 21.63 4.57
C VAL A 327 -8.57 22.21 4.15
N LEU A 328 -7.57 21.36 3.90
CA LEU A 328 -6.20 21.78 3.58
C LEU A 328 -5.85 21.56 2.10
N GLU A 329 -6.77 21.00 1.31
CA GLU A 329 -6.53 20.60 -0.08
C GLU A 329 -5.23 19.78 -0.22
N ALA A 330 -4.95 18.93 0.78
CA ALA A 330 -3.69 18.23 0.92
C ALA A 330 -3.89 16.79 1.34
N LYS A 331 -3.10 15.91 0.75
CA LYS A 331 -3.02 14.50 1.14
C LYS A 331 -2.09 14.35 2.34
N THR A 332 -2.53 13.63 3.36
CA THR A 332 -1.75 13.35 4.57
C THR A 332 -2.10 11.96 5.11
N GLY A 333 -1.67 11.62 6.32
CA GLY A 333 -2.04 10.36 6.92
C GLY A 333 -1.63 10.21 8.36
N ILE A 334 -1.82 9.00 8.86
CA ILE A 334 -1.44 8.54 10.19
C ILE A 334 -0.40 7.45 9.98
N ALA A 335 0.75 7.55 10.66
CA ALA A 335 1.78 6.52 10.62
C ALA A 335 2.06 6.00 12.02
N SER A 336 1.83 4.70 12.24
CA SER A 336 2.17 4.03 13.49
C SER A 336 2.30 2.52 13.27
N PRO A 337 3.31 1.85 13.87
CA PRO A 337 3.39 0.39 13.85
C PRO A 337 2.12 -0.31 14.36
N ARG A 338 1.33 0.37 15.20
CA ARG A 338 0.06 -0.14 15.76
C ARG A 338 -1.07 -0.22 14.74
N LEU A 339 -1.01 0.54 13.65
CA LEU A 339 -2.01 0.47 12.57
C LEU A 339 -1.80 -0.71 11.62
N ARG A 340 -0.67 -1.40 11.73
CA ARG A 340 -0.36 -2.52 10.85
C ARG A 340 -1.39 -3.64 11.08
N PRO A 341 -2.06 -4.16 10.03
CA PRO A 341 -3.00 -5.25 10.19
C PRO A 341 -2.33 -6.44 10.87
N THR A 342 -3.08 -7.11 11.74
CA THR A 342 -2.62 -8.32 12.44
C THR A 342 -2.23 -9.39 11.44
N GLU A 343 -3.00 -9.49 10.36
CA GLU A 343 -2.82 -10.50 9.33
C GLU A 343 -3.29 -10.00 7.97
N ALA A 344 -2.62 -10.44 6.90
CA ALA A 344 -2.99 -10.20 5.53
C ALA A 344 -3.32 -11.53 4.81
N LEU A 345 -4.49 -11.61 4.16
CA LEU A 345 -4.90 -12.71 3.28
C LEU A 345 -4.93 -12.20 1.85
N VAL A 346 -3.89 -12.52 1.10
CA VAL A 346 -3.67 -12.03 -0.25
C VAL A 346 -4.09 -13.12 -1.25
N ASP A 347 -5.31 -12.99 -1.76
CA ASP A 347 -5.88 -13.93 -2.74
C ASP A 347 -5.81 -13.32 -4.15
N PRO A 348 -4.94 -13.83 -5.05
CA PRO A 348 -4.78 -13.25 -6.38
C PRO A 348 -6.03 -13.34 -7.26
N ARG A 349 -7.01 -14.20 -6.95
CA ARG A 349 -8.23 -14.36 -7.77
C ARG A 349 -9.05 -13.07 -7.83
N VAL A 350 -9.01 -12.23 -6.79
CA VAL A 350 -9.75 -10.96 -6.74
C VAL A 350 -9.38 -10.02 -7.89
N THR A 351 -8.14 -10.11 -8.38
CA THR A 351 -7.60 -9.26 -9.44
C THR A 351 -8.26 -9.51 -10.79
N GLN A 352 -8.92 -10.66 -11.00
CA GLN A 352 -9.65 -11.00 -12.23
C GLN A 352 -10.71 -9.96 -12.57
N THR A 353 -11.32 -9.35 -11.55
CA THR A 353 -12.39 -8.36 -11.69
C THR A 353 -11.90 -6.93 -11.87
N LEU A 354 -10.59 -6.68 -11.82
CA LEU A 354 -10.02 -5.34 -11.92
C LEU A 354 -10.01 -4.80 -13.37
N PRO A 355 -10.43 -3.55 -13.58
CA PRO A 355 -10.20 -2.84 -14.84
C PRO A 355 -8.69 -2.72 -15.14
N ALA A 356 -8.31 -2.81 -16.42
CA ALA A 356 -6.92 -2.73 -16.87
C ALA A 356 -6.19 -1.47 -16.35
N GLN A 357 -6.86 -0.31 -16.40
CA GLN A 357 -6.31 0.96 -15.91
C GLN A 357 -6.11 1.02 -14.39
N VAL A 358 -6.89 0.26 -13.62
CA VAL A 358 -6.65 0.10 -12.17
C VAL A 358 -5.40 -0.74 -11.94
N VAL A 359 -5.20 -1.82 -12.71
CA VAL A 359 -3.99 -2.65 -12.67
C VAL A 359 -2.76 -1.86 -13.11
N ALA A 360 -2.87 -1.02 -14.13
CA ALA A 360 -1.78 -0.17 -14.61
C ALA A 360 -1.37 0.85 -13.55
N ALA A 361 -2.33 1.61 -13.00
CA ALA A 361 -2.08 2.56 -11.94
C ALA A 361 -1.47 1.88 -10.71
N SER A 362 -2.09 0.81 -10.20
CA SER A 362 -1.61 0.12 -9.01
C SER A 362 -0.24 -0.52 -9.24
N GLY A 363 0.02 -1.09 -10.41
CA GLY A 363 1.32 -1.67 -10.75
C GLY A 363 2.46 -0.64 -10.79
N MET A 364 2.19 0.60 -11.25
CA MET A 364 3.18 1.68 -11.19
C MET A 364 3.44 2.20 -9.78
N ASP A 365 2.43 2.10 -8.90
CA ASP A 365 2.58 2.34 -7.47
C ASP A 365 3.58 1.34 -6.87
N VAL A 366 3.40 0.03 -7.13
CA VAL A 366 4.34 -1.03 -6.71
C VAL A 366 5.75 -0.78 -7.25
N LEU A 367 5.87 -0.41 -8.53
CA LEU A 367 7.15 -0.10 -9.15
C LEU A 367 7.86 1.03 -8.40
N SER A 368 7.12 2.09 -8.08
CA SER A 368 7.67 3.25 -7.38
C SER A 368 7.99 2.93 -5.92
N HIS A 369 7.16 2.17 -5.20
CA HIS A 369 7.49 1.62 -3.89
C HIS A 369 8.84 0.89 -3.89
N ALA A 370 9.02 -0.05 -4.84
CA ALA A 370 10.24 -0.84 -4.92
C ALA A 370 11.46 0.00 -5.32
N LEU A 371 11.33 0.90 -6.31
CA LEU A 371 12.42 1.79 -6.71
C LEU A 371 12.82 2.72 -5.55
N GLU A 372 11.86 3.43 -4.97
CA GLU A 372 12.13 4.45 -3.96
C GLU A 372 12.68 3.84 -2.68
N SER A 373 12.19 2.68 -2.25
CA SER A 373 12.79 1.96 -1.10
C SER A 373 14.21 1.49 -1.39
N PHE A 374 14.47 1.03 -2.61
CA PHE A 374 15.78 0.52 -3.01
C PHE A 374 16.82 1.65 -3.20
N THR A 375 16.36 2.84 -3.58
CA THR A 375 17.20 4.04 -3.80
C THR A 375 17.08 5.08 -2.69
N ALA A 376 16.35 4.81 -1.61
CA ALA A 376 16.30 5.68 -0.45
C ALA A 376 17.69 5.88 0.15
N ARG A 377 17.84 6.94 0.96
CA ARG A 377 19.03 7.10 1.80
C ARG A 377 19.35 5.81 2.54
N ALA A 378 20.62 5.48 2.68
CA ALA A 378 21.01 4.30 3.45
C ALA A 378 20.59 4.44 4.92
N PHE A 379 20.10 3.37 5.55
CA PHE A 379 19.76 3.41 6.98
C PHE A 379 20.96 3.84 7.85
N THR A 380 22.18 3.51 7.41
CA THR A 380 23.46 3.89 8.04
C THR A 380 23.84 5.36 7.91
N SER A 381 23.09 6.14 7.13
CA SER A 381 23.23 7.61 7.03
C SER A 381 22.26 8.37 7.93
N ARG A 382 21.38 7.64 8.66
CA ARG A 382 20.43 8.24 9.60
C ARG A 382 21.08 8.44 10.94
N GLN A 383 20.91 9.62 11.52
CA GLN A 383 21.32 9.88 12.91
C GLN A 383 20.73 8.81 13.84
N ALA A 384 21.57 8.27 14.72
CA ALA A 384 21.17 7.23 15.66
C ALA A 384 20.11 7.78 16.64
N GLY A 385 19.14 6.95 17.01
CA GLY A 385 18.10 7.37 17.95
C GLY A 385 16.85 6.51 17.86
N ALA A 386 15.69 7.15 17.88
CA ALA A 386 14.42 6.46 17.66
C ALA A 386 14.43 5.79 16.28
N ARG A 387 13.88 4.58 16.19
CA ARG A 387 13.71 3.85 14.94
C ARG A 387 12.30 4.11 14.39
N PRO A 388 12.11 5.11 13.51
CA PRO A 388 10.85 5.29 12.81
C PRO A 388 10.53 4.07 11.94
N MET A 389 9.29 3.98 11.46
CA MET A 389 8.89 2.93 10.50
C MET A 389 9.70 3.02 9.19
N SER A 390 9.90 4.22 8.67
CA SER A 390 10.71 4.48 7.48
C SER A 390 12.17 4.67 7.88
N GLN A 391 13.02 3.68 7.59
CA GLN A 391 14.39 3.66 8.07
C GLN A 391 15.44 3.92 6.99
N GLY A 392 15.03 4.18 5.74
CA GLY A 392 15.91 4.22 4.59
C GLY A 392 16.19 2.82 4.03
N SER A 393 16.93 2.76 2.92
CA SER A 393 17.27 1.51 2.26
C SER A 393 18.04 0.61 3.22
N ASN A 394 17.67 -0.66 3.31
CA ASN A 394 18.31 -1.64 4.18
C ASN A 394 18.36 -3.04 3.50
N PRO A 395 19.34 -3.89 3.86
CA PRO A 395 19.53 -5.18 3.20
C PRO A 395 18.33 -6.13 3.23
N TRP A 396 17.45 -6.01 4.23
CA TRP A 396 16.23 -6.83 4.29
C TRP A 396 15.21 -6.40 3.24
N SER A 397 14.95 -5.10 3.18
CA SER A 397 13.98 -4.51 2.24
C SER A 397 14.47 -4.61 0.80
N ASP A 398 15.79 -4.56 0.58
CA ASP A 398 16.42 -4.76 -0.73
C ASP A 398 16.03 -6.11 -1.38
N ILE A 399 15.80 -7.17 -0.59
CA ILE A 399 15.37 -8.49 -1.11
C ILE A 399 13.99 -8.38 -1.78
N GLY A 400 13.03 -7.80 -1.07
CA GLY A 400 11.66 -7.61 -1.57
C GLY A 400 11.62 -6.63 -2.74
N CYS A 401 12.39 -5.54 -2.68
CA CYS A 401 12.46 -4.56 -3.76
C CYS A 401 12.99 -5.17 -5.06
N ARG A 402 14.11 -5.90 -4.99
CA ARG A 402 14.72 -6.53 -6.17
C ARG A 402 13.78 -7.51 -6.85
N GLU A 403 13.14 -8.36 -6.05
CA GLU A 403 12.20 -9.35 -6.57
C GLU A 403 10.94 -8.70 -7.14
N ALA A 404 10.40 -7.67 -6.49
CA ALA A 404 9.28 -6.90 -7.03
C ALA A 404 9.61 -6.25 -8.37
N LEU A 405 10.78 -5.61 -8.51
CA LEU A 405 11.25 -5.02 -9.78
C LEU A 405 11.39 -6.08 -10.87
N ARG A 406 11.98 -7.24 -10.55
CA ARG A 406 12.11 -8.36 -11.49
C ARG A 406 10.74 -8.85 -11.99
N ILE A 407 9.79 -9.03 -11.08
CA ILE A 407 8.43 -9.46 -11.40
C ILE A 407 7.73 -8.43 -12.29
N LEU A 408 7.78 -7.15 -11.91
CA LEU A 408 7.14 -6.06 -12.67
C LEU A 408 7.72 -5.94 -14.08
N GLY A 409 9.05 -6.00 -14.22
CA GLY A 409 9.71 -5.99 -15.53
C GLY A 409 9.25 -7.12 -16.46
N THR A 410 8.85 -8.26 -15.88
CA THR A 410 8.42 -9.46 -16.63
C THR A 410 6.91 -9.49 -16.87
N HIS A 411 6.10 -9.10 -15.89
CA HIS A 411 4.68 -9.43 -15.84
C HIS A 411 3.73 -8.23 -15.91
N LEU A 412 4.19 -7.01 -15.64
CA LEU A 412 3.28 -5.85 -15.50
C LEU A 412 2.43 -5.61 -16.75
N VAL A 413 3.04 -5.61 -17.94
CA VAL A 413 2.32 -5.38 -19.20
C VAL A 413 1.27 -6.47 -19.44
N ALA A 414 1.63 -7.75 -19.25
CA ALA A 414 0.70 -8.86 -19.43
C ALA A 414 -0.45 -8.82 -18.40
N ALA A 415 -0.17 -8.40 -17.16
CA ALA A 415 -1.19 -8.26 -16.11
C ALA A 415 -2.24 -7.20 -16.48
N VAL A 416 -1.79 -6.06 -17.05
CA VAL A 416 -2.68 -5.01 -17.56
C VAL A 416 -3.50 -5.50 -18.75
N GLN A 417 -2.92 -6.33 -19.60
CA GLN A 417 -3.61 -6.98 -20.73
C GLN A 417 -4.58 -8.10 -20.31
N GLY A 418 -4.65 -8.43 -19.02
CA GLY A 418 -5.62 -9.37 -18.46
C GLY A 418 -5.12 -10.80 -18.26
N ASP A 419 -3.81 -11.05 -18.33
CA ASP A 419 -3.25 -12.37 -18.01
C ASP A 419 -3.32 -12.64 -16.51
N ASP A 420 -4.10 -13.66 -16.11
CA ASP A 420 -4.37 -13.99 -14.72
C ASP A 420 -3.10 -14.41 -13.95
N HIS A 421 -2.19 -15.13 -14.60
CA HIS A 421 -0.94 -15.51 -13.98
C HIS A 421 -0.07 -14.28 -13.70
N ALA A 422 0.07 -13.38 -14.68
CA ALA A 422 0.77 -12.13 -14.53
C ALA A 422 0.13 -11.24 -13.45
N ARG A 423 -1.20 -11.18 -13.36
CA ARG A 423 -1.91 -10.46 -12.28
C ARG A 423 -1.58 -11.04 -10.91
N ALA A 424 -1.55 -12.36 -10.77
CA ALA A 424 -1.13 -13.02 -9.53
C ALA A 424 0.33 -12.70 -9.17
N GLN A 425 1.24 -12.71 -10.16
CA GLN A 425 2.63 -12.33 -9.98
C GLN A 425 2.76 -10.86 -9.54
N VAL A 426 2.06 -9.94 -10.19
CA VAL A 426 2.06 -8.51 -9.81
C VAL A 426 1.49 -8.30 -8.41
N MET A 427 0.48 -9.07 -7.99
CA MET A 427 -0.03 -9.01 -6.60
C MET A 427 1.01 -9.51 -5.59
N TRP A 428 1.80 -10.52 -5.94
CA TRP A 428 2.93 -10.94 -5.12
C TRP A 428 4.02 -9.86 -5.04
N ALA A 429 4.33 -9.20 -6.16
CA ALA A 429 5.24 -8.05 -6.18
C ALA A 429 4.73 -6.91 -5.28
N ALA A 430 3.42 -6.63 -5.30
CA ALA A 430 2.79 -5.64 -4.43
C ALA A 430 2.99 -5.99 -2.94
N THR A 431 2.80 -7.25 -2.57
CA THR A 431 3.02 -7.73 -1.19
C THR A 431 4.47 -7.55 -0.76
N LEU A 432 5.42 -7.94 -1.62
CA LEU A 432 6.86 -7.82 -1.36
C LEU A 432 7.32 -6.37 -1.23
N ALA A 433 6.90 -5.52 -2.17
CA ALA A 433 7.19 -4.09 -2.13
C ALA A 433 6.56 -3.44 -0.89
N GLY A 434 5.32 -3.81 -0.54
CA GLY A 434 4.60 -3.38 0.67
C GLY A 434 5.39 -3.64 1.95
N ILE A 435 5.89 -4.87 2.12
CA ILE A 435 6.73 -5.23 3.28
C ILE A 435 8.04 -4.44 3.26
N ALA A 436 8.67 -4.30 2.10
CA ALA A 436 9.94 -3.59 1.97
C ALA A 436 9.79 -2.08 2.30
N PHE A 437 8.88 -1.37 1.64
CA PHE A 437 8.69 0.05 1.87
C PHE A 437 8.08 0.35 3.25
N GLY A 438 7.34 -0.59 3.83
CA GLY A 438 6.90 -0.48 5.22
C GLY A 438 8.05 -0.34 6.22
N ASN A 439 9.28 -0.74 5.84
CA ASN A 439 10.50 -0.67 6.65
C ASN A 439 11.53 0.35 6.11
N SER A 440 11.58 0.57 4.79
CA SER A 440 12.52 1.51 4.16
C SER A 440 11.93 2.89 3.84
N GLY A 441 10.62 2.96 3.67
CA GLY A 441 9.90 4.12 3.17
C GLY A 441 10.06 4.36 1.67
N VAL A 442 9.36 5.38 1.21
CA VAL A 442 9.44 5.97 -0.13
C VAL A 442 9.95 7.40 -0.04
N HIS A 443 10.14 8.09 -1.16
CA HIS A 443 10.76 9.40 -1.21
C HIS A 443 10.09 10.36 -2.22
N VAL A 444 10.89 11.03 -3.06
CA VAL A 444 10.49 12.17 -3.90
C VAL A 444 9.30 11.91 -4.84
N PRO A 445 9.20 10.79 -5.60
CA PRO A 445 8.03 10.54 -6.44
C PRO A 445 6.71 10.54 -5.66
N HIS A 446 6.66 9.87 -4.50
CA HIS A 446 5.48 9.92 -3.63
C HIS A 446 5.23 11.32 -3.06
N ALA A 447 6.27 12.08 -2.73
CA ALA A 447 6.12 13.45 -2.24
C ALA A 447 5.46 14.36 -3.29
N MET A 448 5.94 14.28 -4.54
CA MET A 448 5.39 15.03 -5.67
C MET A 448 3.97 14.58 -6.03
N ALA A 449 3.69 13.28 -5.92
CA ALA A 449 2.39 12.70 -6.23
C ALA A 449 1.25 13.29 -5.38
N TYR A 450 1.51 13.70 -4.14
CA TYR A 450 0.48 14.27 -3.28
C TYR A 450 -0.01 15.62 -3.81
N ALA A 451 0.89 16.45 -4.34
CA ALA A 451 0.53 17.71 -4.98
C ALA A 451 -0.20 17.48 -6.31
N VAL A 452 0.24 16.50 -7.10
CA VAL A 452 -0.39 16.11 -8.38
C VAL A 452 -1.80 15.52 -8.17
N ALA A 453 -2.00 14.73 -7.12
CA ALA A 453 -3.31 14.14 -6.82
C ALA A 453 -4.27 15.17 -6.19
N GLY A 454 -3.79 15.97 -5.23
CA GLY A 454 -4.64 16.89 -4.45
C GLY A 454 -5.10 18.14 -5.21
N ARG A 455 -4.45 18.48 -6.34
CA ARG A 455 -4.72 19.72 -7.08
C ARG A 455 -5.29 19.49 -8.49
N VAL A 456 -5.83 18.31 -8.75
CA VAL A 456 -6.36 17.96 -10.08
C VAL A 456 -7.62 18.78 -10.40
N ARG A 457 -7.79 19.18 -11.66
CA ARG A 457 -8.89 20.05 -12.10
C ARG A 457 -9.93 19.33 -12.96
N ASP A 458 -9.47 18.51 -13.89
CA ASP A 458 -10.29 18.04 -15.01
C ASP A 458 -10.00 16.60 -15.43
N TYR A 459 -8.88 16.00 -15.01
CA TYR A 459 -8.52 14.64 -15.38
C TYR A 459 -9.51 13.60 -14.80
N ARG A 460 -10.00 12.73 -15.68
CA ARG A 460 -10.95 11.64 -15.38
C ARG A 460 -10.40 10.33 -15.95
N PRO A 461 -9.86 9.44 -15.10
CA PRO A 461 -9.21 8.21 -15.56
C PRO A 461 -10.24 7.15 -15.95
N ALA A 462 -9.98 6.45 -17.06
CA ALA A 462 -10.79 5.31 -17.45
C ALA A 462 -10.71 4.17 -16.41
N GLY A 463 -11.81 3.45 -16.21
CA GLY A 463 -11.88 2.33 -15.26
C GLY A 463 -12.13 2.72 -13.80
N TYR A 464 -12.22 4.02 -13.50
CA TYR A 464 -12.64 4.57 -12.21
C TYR A 464 -14.06 5.16 -12.29
N PRO A 465 -14.71 5.45 -11.16
CA PRO A 465 -15.97 6.22 -11.16
C PRO A 465 -15.83 7.56 -11.89
N ASP A 466 -16.95 8.09 -12.37
CA ASP A 466 -16.98 9.37 -13.08
C ASP A 466 -16.76 10.57 -12.15
N ALA A 467 -15.51 10.75 -11.72
CA ALA A 467 -15.06 11.82 -10.84
C ALA A 467 -13.71 12.39 -11.33
N VAL A 468 -13.49 13.68 -11.06
CA VAL A 468 -12.18 14.31 -11.27
C VAL A 468 -11.23 13.75 -10.22
N LEU A 469 -10.23 12.99 -10.64
CA LEU A 469 -9.21 12.41 -9.76
C LEU A 469 -7.98 11.98 -10.56
N VAL A 470 -6.78 12.09 -9.98
CA VAL A 470 -5.61 11.34 -10.48
C VAL A 470 -5.38 10.16 -9.54
N PRO A 471 -5.51 8.90 -10.01
CA PRO A 471 -5.29 7.74 -9.14
C PRO A 471 -3.89 7.79 -8.57
N HIS A 472 -3.71 7.43 -7.29
CA HIS A 472 -2.42 7.61 -6.62
C HIS A 472 -1.23 7.06 -7.41
N GLY A 473 -1.31 5.83 -7.91
CA GLY A 473 -0.24 5.23 -8.70
C GLY A 473 0.06 5.94 -10.02
N VAL A 474 -0.92 6.60 -10.65
CA VAL A 474 -0.69 7.49 -11.80
C VAL A 474 0.04 8.75 -11.37
N ALA A 475 -0.40 9.38 -10.27
CA ALA A 475 0.23 10.58 -9.73
C ALA A 475 1.70 10.34 -9.34
N VAL A 476 2.03 9.15 -8.86
CA VAL A 476 3.43 8.75 -8.63
C VAL A 476 4.15 8.50 -9.96
N ALA A 477 3.56 7.69 -10.84
CA ALA A 477 4.17 7.29 -12.12
C ALA A 477 4.61 8.48 -12.99
N VAL A 478 3.79 9.54 -13.09
CA VAL A 478 4.13 10.71 -13.92
C VAL A 478 5.34 11.49 -13.41
N ASN A 479 5.75 11.31 -12.16
CA ASN A 479 6.92 11.97 -11.56
C ASN A 479 8.16 11.06 -11.54
N THR A 480 7.97 9.73 -11.52
CA THR A 480 9.06 8.75 -11.31
C THR A 480 10.21 8.89 -12.32
N PRO A 481 10.02 9.00 -13.65
CA PRO A 481 11.14 9.10 -14.58
C PRO A 481 12.03 10.33 -14.36
N ALA A 482 11.44 11.50 -14.11
CA ALA A 482 12.19 12.73 -13.86
C ALA A 482 13.10 12.58 -12.63
N VAL A 483 12.55 12.04 -11.54
CA VAL A 483 13.31 11.80 -10.31
C VAL A 483 14.43 10.78 -10.53
N MET A 484 14.13 9.62 -11.12
CA MET A 484 15.13 8.57 -11.31
C MET A 484 16.29 9.02 -12.20
N ARG A 485 16.01 9.93 -13.16
CA ARG A 485 17.03 10.55 -14.00
C ARG A 485 17.90 11.55 -13.24
N GLN A 486 17.29 12.43 -12.45
CA GLN A 486 17.99 13.51 -11.75
C GLN A 486 18.80 13.02 -10.56
N LEU A 487 18.29 12.05 -9.79
CA LEU A 487 18.98 11.54 -8.59
C LEU A 487 20.21 10.66 -8.94
N ALA A 488 20.26 10.08 -10.14
CA ALA A 488 21.39 9.30 -10.65
C ALA A 488 22.04 8.34 -9.62
N HIS A 489 21.22 7.66 -8.82
CA HIS A 489 21.69 6.85 -7.70
C HIS A 489 22.51 5.65 -8.18
N ALA A 490 23.51 5.22 -7.41
CA ALA A 490 24.41 4.12 -7.78
C ALA A 490 23.70 2.78 -8.04
N ARG A 491 22.49 2.60 -7.49
CA ARG A 491 21.65 1.41 -7.66
C ARG A 491 20.74 1.46 -8.89
N ASN A 492 20.69 2.58 -9.63
CA ASN A 492 19.79 2.74 -10.78
C ASN A 492 20.09 1.75 -11.91
N ALA A 493 21.37 1.45 -12.16
CA ALA A 493 21.75 0.47 -13.18
C ALA A 493 21.25 -0.95 -12.85
N GLU A 494 21.32 -1.35 -11.58
CA GLU A 494 20.79 -2.64 -11.12
C GLU A 494 19.25 -2.66 -11.24
N ALA A 495 18.58 -1.60 -10.83
CA ALA A 495 17.12 -1.49 -10.95
C ALA A 495 16.65 -1.53 -12.41
N ALA A 496 17.38 -0.88 -13.33
CA ALA A 496 17.12 -0.94 -14.76
C ALA A 496 17.21 -2.38 -15.27
N GLN A 497 18.29 -3.09 -14.93
CA GLN A 497 18.50 -4.49 -15.33
C GLN A 497 17.38 -5.41 -14.82
N LEU A 498 16.94 -5.23 -13.57
CA LEU A 498 15.83 -5.99 -13.00
C LEU A 498 14.51 -5.75 -13.74
N LEU A 499 14.28 -4.52 -14.22
CA LEU A 499 13.13 -4.15 -15.05
C LEU A 499 13.30 -4.55 -16.53
N GLY A 500 14.44 -5.14 -16.91
CA GLY A 500 14.75 -5.54 -18.29
C GLY A 500 15.19 -4.39 -19.20
N GLY A 501 15.79 -3.32 -18.66
CA GLY A 501 16.33 -2.19 -19.42
C GLY A 501 17.77 -1.85 -19.03
N GLU A 502 18.38 -0.92 -19.78
CA GLU A 502 19.75 -0.43 -19.52
C GLU A 502 19.75 0.90 -18.76
N ASP A 503 18.85 1.82 -19.13
CA ASP A 503 18.62 3.09 -18.45
C ASP A 503 17.29 3.07 -17.69
N LEU A 504 17.34 3.34 -16.39
CA LEU A 504 16.18 3.21 -15.51
C LEU A 504 15.04 4.16 -15.91
N ALA A 505 15.34 5.45 -16.10
CA ALA A 505 14.32 6.45 -16.41
C ALA A 505 13.66 6.16 -17.76
N THR A 506 14.44 5.79 -18.77
CA THR A 506 13.93 5.37 -20.08
C THR A 506 13.08 4.12 -19.97
N ARG A 507 13.51 3.10 -19.20
CA ARG A 507 12.74 1.87 -19.01
C ARG A 507 11.40 2.10 -18.32
N VAL A 508 11.35 3.01 -17.34
CA VAL A 508 10.09 3.41 -16.70
C VAL A 508 9.16 4.09 -17.71
N VAL A 509 9.68 4.99 -18.57
CA VAL A 509 8.88 5.63 -19.64
C VAL A 509 8.34 4.60 -20.64
N GLU A 510 9.13 3.60 -21.03
CA GLU A 510 8.66 2.52 -21.90
C GLU A 510 7.50 1.73 -21.28
N LEU A 511 7.61 1.39 -19.99
CA LEU A 511 6.53 0.72 -19.26
C LEU A 511 5.29 1.59 -19.18
N MET A 512 5.45 2.88 -18.86
CA MET A 512 4.34 3.86 -18.85
C MET A 512 3.60 3.88 -20.18
N ARG A 513 4.32 3.98 -21.30
CA ARG A 513 3.70 3.94 -22.65
C ARG A 513 3.00 2.61 -22.92
N ALA A 514 3.63 1.49 -22.56
CA ALA A 514 3.10 0.15 -22.84
C ALA A 514 1.79 -0.17 -22.08
N ILE A 515 1.57 0.47 -20.92
CA ILE A 515 0.38 0.29 -20.10
C ILE A 515 -0.52 1.54 -20.06
N GLU A 516 -0.31 2.46 -21.00
CA GLU A 516 -1.14 3.65 -21.23
C GLU A 516 -1.23 4.61 -20.03
N ILE A 517 -0.13 4.79 -19.29
CA ILE A 517 -0.01 5.87 -18.30
C ILE A 517 0.12 7.21 -19.02
N PRO A 518 -0.53 8.28 -18.54
CA PRO A 518 -0.37 9.63 -19.08
C PRO A 518 1.09 10.09 -19.21
N ASN A 519 1.34 10.89 -20.24
CA ASN A 519 2.66 11.44 -20.56
C ASN A 519 3.02 12.60 -19.63
N GLY A 520 3.68 12.29 -18.52
CA GLY A 520 4.09 13.29 -17.55
C GLY A 520 2.89 14.01 -16.90
N ILE A 521 3.17 15.07 -16.15
CA ILE A 521 2.12 15.84 -15.46
C ILE A 521 1.22 16.59 -16.46
N ALA A 522 1.69 16.87 -17.70
CA ALA A 522 0.84 17.43 -18.74
C ALA A 522 -0.26 16.46 -19.20
N GLY A 523 0.03 15.15 -19.19
CA GLY A 523 -0.95 14.12 -19.50
C GLY A 523 -2.13 14.05 -18.51
N VAL A 524 -2.01 14.66 -17.33
CA VAL A 524 -3.07 14.78 -16.32
C VAL A 524 -3.56 16.22 -16.12
N GLY A 525 -3.29 17.12 -17.08
CA GLY A 525 -3.89 18.45 -17.13
C GLY A 525 -3.07 19.58 -16.51
N TYR A 526 -1.81 19.35 -16.15
CA TYR A 526 -0.91 20.41 -15.66
C TYR A 526 -0.10 21.07 -16.77
N THR A 527 0.30 22.30 -16.53
CA THR A 527 1.13 23.11 -17.42
C THR A 527 2.30 23.71 -16.65
N ALA A 528 3.25 24.33 -17.35
CA ALA A 528 4.38 25.00 -16.72
C ALA A 528 3.95 26.07 -15.68
N THR A 529 2.78 26.70 -15.87
CA THR A 529 2.28 27.71 -14.92
C THR A 529 1.78 27.11 -13.60
N ASP A 530 1.52 25.80 -13.56
CA ASP A 530 1.08 25.10 -12.36
C ASP A 530 2.26 24.66 -11.47
N ILE A 531 3.49 24.65 -11.99
CA ILE A 531 4.69 24.17 -11.29
C ILE A 531 4.91 24.84 -9.93
N PRO A 532 4.84 26.18 -9.78
CA PRO A 532 5.02 26.81 -8.47
C PRO A 532 4.04 26.29 -7.41
N ALA A 533 2.79 26.03 -7.79
CA ALA A 533 1.77 25.49 -6.88
C ALA A 533 2.02 24.01 -6.54
N LEU A 534 2.53 23.22 -7.50
CA LEU A 534 2.91 21.83 -7.27
C LEU A 534 4.13 21.72 -6.34
N VAL A 535 5.13 22.57 -6.52
CA VAL A 535 6.29 22.69 -5.62
C VAL A 535 5.84 23.06 -4.21
N ALA A 536 5.03 24.10 -4.07
CA ALA A 536 4.49 24.53 -2.77
C ALA A 536 3.67 23.43 -2.07
N GLY A 537 2.94 22.60 -2.82
CA GLY A 537 2.21 21.44 -2.29
C GLY A 537 3.10 20.26 -1.87
N THR A 538 4.32 20.18 -2.42
CA THR A 538 5.28 19.10 -2.16
C THR A 538 6.17 19.39 -0.95
N LEU A 539 6.57 20.65 -0.74
CA LEU A 539 7.47 21.07 0.34
C LEU A 539 7.04 20.62 1.76
N PRO A 540 5.75 20.59 2.14
CA PRO A 540 5.35 20.10 3.46
C PRO A 540 5.63 18.61 3.70
N GLN A 541 5.89 17.81 2.67
CA GLN A 541 6.07 16.35 2.74
C GLN A 541 7.46 15.94 3.24
N GLN A 542 7.94 16.57 4.31
CA GLN A 542 9.31 16.45 4.83
C GLN A 542 9.72 15.02 5.16
N ARG A 543 8.79 14.18 5.64
CA ARG A 543 9.05 12.75 5.90
C ARG A 543 9.53 12.01 4.63
N LEU A 544 8.95 12.34 3.48
CA LEU A 544 9.26 11.71 2.20
C LEU A 544 10.53 12.33 1.59
N LEU A 545 10.62 13.66 1.60
CA LEU A 545 11.78 14.38 1.07
C LEU A 545 13.07 14.04 1.82
N ALA A 546 13.02 13.91 3.16
CA ALA A 546 14.19 13.55 3.97
C ALA A 546 14.63 12.09 3.85
N ASN A 547 13.86 11.24 3.15
CA ASN A 547 14.22 9.85 2.84
C ASN A 547 14.93 9.72 1.48
N ALA A 548 14.96 10.79 0.68
CA ALA A 548 15.70 10.81 -0.57
C ALA A 548 17.22 10.60 -0.31
N PRO A 549 17.95 9.99 -1.25
CA PRO A 549 19.39 9.76 -1.12
C PRO A 549 20.23 11.05 -1.19
N CYS A 550 19.62 12.19 -1.51
CA CYS A 550 20.24 13.51 -1.51
C CYS A 550 19.28 14.56 -0.92
N ALA A 551 19.79 15.76 -0.67
CA ALA A 551 18.96 16.89 -0.28
C ALA A 551 18.02 17.30 -1.42
N ILE A 552 16.78 17.64 -1.07
CA ILE A 552 15.75 18.10 -2.01
C ILE A 552 15.24 19.44 -1.49
N ASP A 553 15.52 20.49 -2.25
CA ASP A 553 15.04 21.85 -1.97
C ASP A 553 14.02 22.30 -3.03
N GLU A 554 13.55 23.53 -2.89
CA GLU A 554 12.55 24.13 -3.80
C GLU A 554 13.04 24.18 -5.25
N ALA A 555 14.31 24.52 -5.48
CA ALA A 555 14.90 24.61 -6.81
C ALA A 555 14.96 23.23 -7.49
N VAL A 556 15.39 22.20 -6.74
CA VAL A 556 15.39 20.81 -7.22
C VAL A 556 13.97 20.35 -7.55
N LEU A 557 12.98 20.65 -6.70
CA LEU A 557 11.58 20.30 -6.98
C LEU A 557 11.06 20.99 -8.25
N HIS A 558 11.42 22.26 -8.46
CA HIS A 558 11.04 22.99 -9.67
C HIS A 558 11.59 22.30 -10.92
N GLU A 559 12.89 22.00 -10.95
CA GLU A 559 13.52 21.28 -12.07
C GLU A 559 12.90 19.89 -12.30
N LEU A 560 12.58 19.17 -11.22
CA LEU A 560 11.93 17.87 -11.31
C LEU A 560 10.55 17.96 -11.96
N PHE A 561 9.73 18.95 -11.59
CA PHE A 561 8.43 19.16 -12.22
C PHE A 561 8.55 19.64 -13.67
N GLU A 562 9.52 20.49 -14.00
CA GLU A 562 9.80 20.88 -15.40
C GLU A 562 10.15 19.66 -16.25
N ARG A 563 11.02 18.77 -15.74
CA ARG A 563 11.37 17.51 -16.41
C ARG A 563 10.22 16.52 -16.46
N ALA A 564 9.28 16.59 -15.52
CA ALA A 564 8.10 15.74 -15.47
C ALA A 564 6.94 16.25 -16.34
N LEU A 565 7.03 17.43 -16.96
CA LEU A 565 5.98 17.98 -17.82
C LEU A 565 5.60 17.00 -18.94
N CYS A 566 6.60 16.54 -19.69
CA CYS A 566 6.41 15.70 -20.86
C CYS A 566 7.66 14.84 -21.12
N TYR A 567 7.46 13.55 -21.37
CA TYR A 567 8.52 12.58 -21.65
C TYR A 567 8.58 12.13 -23.11
N TRP A 568 7.50 12.31 -23.88
CA TRP A 568 7.41 11.82 -25.27
C TRP A 568 6.56 12.61 -26.23
#